data_AF-A0AAV5SG92-F1
#
_entry.id   AF-A0AAV5SG92-F1
#
_cell.length_a   1.000
_cell.length_b   1.000
_cell.length_c   1.000
_cell.angle_alpha   90.00
_cell.angle_beta   90.00
_cell.angle_gamma   90.00
#
_symmetry.space_group_name_H-M   'P 1'
#
loop_
_entity.id
_entity.type
_entity.pdbx_description
1 polymer ?
#
loop_
_entity_poly.entity_id
_entity_poly.type
_entity_poly.pdbx_seq_one_letter_code
_entity_poly.pdbx_strand_id
1 'polypeptide(L)'
;VTMIQFDWDRLTTVKLNRSELFDITVGATNGFNDHRAKAFAEEHRYFIVQCCITYFFLIFGIKFFMRNREPFDLQRPLNAWNMILAIFSTAGAIFMAPDFFGVLRNKGFRGSYCDTYGMTTGTNGFWMFIFVLSKLAEFTDTFFIVLRKKPLLFLHWYHHILTLMLDSTRIPRRPLSTDT
;
A
#
# COMPACT_ATOMS: atom_id res chain seq x y z
N VAL A 1 -26.13 -13.51 -14.22
CA VAL A 1 -25.95 -12.73 -12.97
C VAL A 1 -25.03 -13.53 -12.06
N THR A 2 -23.72 -13.34 -12.18
CA THR A 2 -22.76 -13.90 -11.23
C THR A 2 -22.98 -13.16 -9.92
N MET A 3 -23.69 -13.79 -8.96
CA MET A 3 -23.65 -13.30 -7.60
C MET A 3 -22.19 -13.22 -7.21
N ILE A 4 -21.73 -12.03 -6.81
CA ILE A 4 -20.46 -11.87 -6.12
C ILE A 4 -20.66 -12.67 -4.83
N GLN A 5 -20.23 -13.93 -4.83
CA GLN A 5 -20.28 -14.80 -3.67
C GLN A 5 -19.25 -14.23 -2.70
N PHE A 6 -19.71 -13.34 -1.83
CA PHE A 6 -18.89 -12.64 -0.87
C PHE A 6 -18.51 -13.66 0.20
N ASP A 7 -17.28 -14.15 0.11
CA ASP A 7 -16.75 -15.18 0.99
C ASP A 7 -16.50 -14.57 2.37
N TRP A 8 -17.53 -14.63 3.21
CA TRP A 8 -17.52 -14.13 4.59
C TRP A 8 -16.49 -14.83 5.47
N ASP A 9 -16.18 -16.09 5.19
CA ASP A 9 -15.17 -16.86 5.93
C ASP A 9 -13.77 -16.30 5.65
N ARG A 10 -13.45 -16.01 4.39
CA ARG A 10 -12.18 -15.35 4.03
C ARG A 10 -12.04 -13.95 4.63
N LEU A 11 -13.13 -13.21 4.78
CA LEU A 11 -13.11 -11.86 5.36
C LEU A 11 -13.01 -11.84 6.88
N THR A 12 -13.35 -12.92 7.57
CA THR A 12 -13.23 -13.00 9.03
C THR A 12 -11.91 -13.65 9.45
N THR A 13 -11.31 -14.48 8.59
CA THR A 13 -9.97 -15.02 8.85
C THR A 13 -8.88 -14.01 8.47
N VAL A 14 -8.20 -13.45 9.47
CA VAL A 14 -7.00 -12.63 9.25
C VAL A 14 -5.83 -13.58 8.96
N LYS A 15 -5.45 -13.71 7.68
CA LYS A 15 -4.28 -14.47 7.26
C LYS A 15 -3.26 -13.48 6.67
N LEU A 16 -2.14 -13.32 7.38
CA LEU A 16 -0.98 -12.57 6.90
C LEU A 16 0.26 -13.43 7.06
N ASN A 17 0.83 -13.86 5.94
CA ASN A 17 2.08 -14.62 5.94
C ASN A 17 3.27 -13.65 6.08
N ARG A 18 3.62 -13.34 7.34
CA ARG A 18 4.70 -12.38 7.65
C ARG A 18 6.08 -12.89 7.24
N SER A 19 6.30 -14.21 7.28
CA SER A 19 7.55 -14.81 6.83
C SER A 19 7.74 -14.66 5.34
N GLU A 20 6.68 -14.87 4.54
CA GLU A 20 6.73 -14.65 3.09
C GLU A 20 6.93 -13.16 2.75
N LEU A 21 6.26 -12.26 3.46
CA LEU A 21 6.48 -10.82 3.32
C LEU A 21 7.94 -10.42 3.60
N PHE A 22 8.51 -10.95 4.67
CA PHE A 22 9.90 -10.68 5.05
C PHE A 22 10.89 -11.28 4.04
N ASP A 23 10.64 -12.50 3.56
CA ASP A 23 11.46 -13.14 2.53
C ASP A 23 11.42 -12.36 1.21
N ILE A 24 10.25 -11.89 0.78
CA ILE A 24 10.14 -11.07 -0.44
C ILE A 24 10.86 -9.73 -0.28
N THR A 25 10.77 -9.09 0.89
CA THR A 25 11.37 -7.77 1.12
C THR A 25 12.88 -7.82 1.37
N VAL A 26 13.37 -8.77 2.16
CA VAL A 26 14.80 -8.91 2.50
C VAL A 26 15.53 -9.76 1.45
N GLY A 27 14.88 -10.81 0.94
CA GLY A 27 15.40 -11.66 -0.13
C GLY A 27 15.48 -10.96 -1.50
N ALA A 28 14.80 -9.82 -1.67
CA ALA A 28 14.95 -8.97 -2.86
C ALA A 28 16.39 -8.52 -3.12
N THR A 29 17.25 -8.51 -2.09
CA THR A 29 18.69 -8.25 -2.24
C THR A 29 19.41 -9.25 -3.15
N ASN A 30 18.89 -10.48 -3.27
CA ASN A 30 19.42 -11.55 -4.12
C ASN A 30 18.68 -11.67 -5.47
N GLY A 31 17.74 -10.76 -5.77
CA GLY A 31 16.94 -10.76 -6.98
C GLY A 31 15.44 -10.75 -6.68
N PHE A 32 14.73 -9.74 -7.16
CA PHE A 32 13.29 -9.60 -6.96
C PHE A 32 12.49 -10.42 -7.96
N ASN A 33 11.72 -11.39 -7.46
CA ASN A 33 10.78 -12.19 -8.25
C ASN A 33 9.41 -11.51 -8.25
N ASP A 34 9.05 -10.88 -9.36
CA ASP A 34 7.79 -10.14 -9.49
C ASP A 34 6.56 -11.04 -9.44
N HIS A 35 6.67 -12.31 -9.85
CA HIS A 35 5.59 -13.28 -9.77
C HIS A 35 5.23 -13.63 -8.33
N ARG A 36 6.24 -13.88 -7.47
CA ARG A 36 6.00 -14.13 -6.03
C ARG A 36 5.36 -12.93 -5.35
N ALA A 37 5.84 -11.73 -5.60
CA ALA A 37 5.29 -10.51 -5.01
C ALA A 37 3.83 -10.24 -5.43
N LYS A 38 3.52 -10.45 -6.72
CA LYS A 38 2.14 -10.32 -7.24
C LYS A 38 1.21 -11.38 -6.65
N ALA A 39 1.66 -12.63 -6.57
CA ALA A 39 0.89 -13.73 -5.97
C ALA A 39 0.59 -13.48 -4.48
N PHE A 40 1.60 -13.03 -3.73
CA PHE A 40 1.43 -12.64 -2.32
C PHE A 40 0.38 -11.53 -2.19
N ALA A 41 0.45 -10.48 -3.00
CA ALA A 41 -0.49 -9.37 -2.92
C ALA A 41 -1.91 -9.75 -3.35
N GLU A 42 -2.08 -10.70 -4.28
CA GLU A 42 -3.38 -11.26 -4.64
C GLU A 42 -4.01 -12.07 -3.51
N GLU A 43 -3.24 -12.96 -2.88
CA GLU A 43 -3.69 -13.77 -1.76
C GLU A 43 -4.14 -12.91 -0.57
N HIS A 44 -3.44 -11.80 -0.33
CA HIS A 44 -3.67 -10.90 0.79
C HIS A 44 -4.63 -9.74 0.47
N ARG A 45 -5.38 -9.79 -0.65
CA ARG A 45 -6.38 -8.75 -0.97
C ARG A 45 -7.46 -8.63 0.10
N TYR A 46 -7.95 -9.74 0.65
CA TYR A 46 -8.95 -9.73 1.72
C TYR A 46 -8.41 -9.09 3.00
N PHE A 47 -7.11 -9.29 3.29
CA PHE A 47 -6.43 -8.64 4.41
C PHE A 47 -6.41 -7.11 4.24
N ILE A 48 -6.16 -6.60 3.03
CA ILE A 48 -6.21 -5.17 2.74
C ILE A 48 -7.61 -4.60 3.00
N VAL A 49 -8.66 -5.30 2.58
CA VAL A 49 -10.06 -4.89 2.87
C VAL A 49 -10.33 -4.88 4.37
N GLN A 50 -9.88 -5.89 5.11
CA GLN A 50 -9.98 -5.92 6.58
C GLN A 50 -9.25 -4.72 7.21
N CYS A 51 -8.07 -4.35 6.72
CA CYS A 51 -7.33 -3.16 7.18
C CYS A 51 -8.12 -1.87 6.95
N CYS A 52 -8.73 -1.68 5.77
CA CYS A 52 -9.56 -0.50 5.48
C CYS A 52 -10.77 -0.39 6.43
N ILE A 53 -11.49 -1.50 6.64
CA ILE A 53 -12.65 -1.55 7.55
C ILE A 53 -12.19 -1.23 8.99
N THR A 54 -11.11 -1.87 9.43
CA THR A 54 -10.54 -1.67 10.76
C THR A 54 -10.09 -0.22 10.95
N TYR A 55 -9.39 0.36 9.97
CA TYR A 55 -8.94 1.75 9.97
C TYR A 55 -10.12 2.73 10.12
N PHE A 56 -11.21 2.52 9.37
CA PHE A 56 -12.41 3.34 9.49
C PHE A 56 -12.97 3.32 10.92
N PHE A 57 -13.24 2.13 11.48
CA PHE A 57 -13.77 2.02 12.83
C PHE A 57 -12.81 2.57 13.89
N LEU A 58 -11.50 2.34 13.75
CA LEU A 58 -10.50 2.86 14.67
C LEU A 58 -10.46 4.39 14.68
N ILE A 59 -10.53 5.06 13.53
CA ILE A 59 -10.53 6.53 13.47
C ILE A 59 -11.72 7.11 14.22
N PHE A 60 -12.93 6.61 13.94
CA PHE A 60 -14.14 7.12 14.59
C PHE A 60 -14.19 6.74 16.07
N GLY A 61 -13.70 5.55 16.43
CA GLY A 61 -13.55 5.10 17.81
C GLY A 61 -12.58 5.97 18.62
N ILE A 62 -11.38 6.21 18.10
CA ILE A 62 -10.38 7.09 18.76
C ILE A 62 -10.91 8.53 18.81
N LYS A 63 -11.56 9.02 17.75
CA LYS A 63 -12.16 10.37 17.74
C LYS A 63 -13.23 10.52 18.82
N PHE A 64 -14.07 9.50 19.02
CA PHE A 64 -15.07 9.48 20.09
C PHE A 64 -14.40 9.42 21.48
N PHE A 65 -13.41 8.54 21.65
CA PHE A 65 -12.66 8.39 22.90
C PHE A 65 -11.91 9.67 23.29
N MET A 66 -11.34 10.37 22.31
CA MET A 66 -10.60 11.62 22.53
C MET A 66 -11.53 12.79 22.86
N ARG A 67 -12.85 12.71 22.68
CA ARG A 67 -13.77 13.83 22.93
C ARG A 67 -13.55 14.46 24.31
N ASN A 68 -13.39 13.64 25.34
CA ASN A 68 -13.27 14.05 26.74
C ASN A 68 -11.82 14.15 27.27
N ARG A 69 -10.80 14.08 26.40
CA ARG A 69 -9.38 14.13 26.80
C ARG A 69 -8.64 15.32 26.20
N GLU A 70 -7.51 15.72 26.77
CA GLU A 70 -6.66 16.75 26.16
C GLU A 70 -5.89 16.21 24.93
N PRO A 71 -5.53 17.05 23.96
CA PRO A 71 -4.76 16.63 22.80
C PRO A 71 -3.33 16.22 23.21
N PHE A 72 -2.83 15.14 22.65
CA PHE A 72 -1.43 14.76 22.85
C PHE A 72 -0.49 15.64 22.03
N ASP A 73 0.66 16.01 22.60
CA ASP A 73 1.73 16.65 21.84
C ASP A 73 2.60 15.60 21.13
N LEU A 74 2.17 15.24 19.92
CA LEU A 74 2.85 14.26 19.05
C LEU A 74 3.61 14.95 17.91
N GLN A 75 3.99 16.22 18.05
CA GLN A 75 4.69 16.94 16.97
C GLN A 75 6.04 16.32 16.62
N ARG A 76 6.85 15.96 17.62
CA ARG A 76 8.17 15.33 17.40
C ARG A 76 8.07 13.98 16.70
N PRO A 77 7.26 13.01 17.17
CA PRO A 77 7.13 11.74 16.47
C PRO A 77 6.49 11.90 15.08
N LEU A 78 5.54 12.82 14.90
CA LEU A 78 4.98 13.12 13.59
C LEU A 78 6.02 13.66 12.60
N ASN A 79 6.87 14.58 13.05
CA ASN A 79 7.93 15.13 12.20
C ASN A 79 8.96 14.05 11.82
N ALA A 80 9.33 13.18 12.76
CA ALA A 80 10.21 12.04 12.48
C ALA A 80 9.57 11.06 11.49
N TRP A 81 8.30 10.75 11.67
CA TRP A 81 7.52 9.90 10.77
C TRP A 81 7.46 10.47 9.34
N ASN A 82 7.12 11.75 9.22
CA ASN A 82 7.10 12.44 7.93
C ASN A 82 8.48 12.47 7.26
N MET A 83 9.55 12.59 8.04
CA MET A 83 10.92 12.52 7.52
C MET A 83 11.26 11.14 6.96
N ILE A 84 10.86 10.07 7.65
CA ILE A 84 11.03 8.69 7.17
C ILE A 84 10.30 8.48 5.84
N LEU A 85 9.03 8.91 5.76
CA LEU A 85 8.26 8.82 4.52
C LEU A 85 8.85 9.66 3.39
N ALA A 86 9.37 10.86 3.69
CA ALA A 86 10.02 11.71 2.71
C ALA A 86 11.30 11.07 2.16
N ILE A 87 12.15 10.50 3.02
CA ILE A 87 13.36 9.79 2.61
C ILE A 87 13.00 8.56 1.76
N PHE A 88 12.03 7.77 2.21
CA PHE A 88 11.55 6.60 1.49
C PHE A 88 11.04 6.96 0.08
N SER A 89 10.18 7.98 -0.02
CA SER A 89 9.64 8.46 -1.29
C SER A 89 10.73 9.00 -2.22
N THR A 90 11.69 9.77 -1.68
CA THR A 90 12.82 10.30 -2.44
C THR A 90 13.71 9.19 -2.97
N ALA A 91 14.01 8.17 -2.16
CA ALA A 91 14.78 7.01 -2.59
C ALA A 91 14.07 6.27 -3.72
N GLY A 92 12.78 5.94 -3.56
CA GLY A 92 12.00 5.29 -4.60
C GLY A 92 11.97 6.09 -5.91
N ALA A 93 11.85 7.41 -5.82
CA ALA A 93 11.91 8.29 -7.00
C ALA A 93 13.28 8.22 -7.69
N ILE A 94 14.39 8.25 -6.95
CA ILE A 94 15.75 8.17 -7.52
C ILE A 94 15.98 6.84 -8.24
N PHE A 95 15.51 5.73 -7.67
CA PHE A 95 15.71 4.40 -8.27
C PHE A 95 14.82 4.17 -9.51
N MET A 96 13.58 4.66 -9.51
CA MET A 96 12.66 4.49 -10.65
C MET A 96 12.82 5.56 -11.75
N ALA A 97 13.37 6.73 -11.43
CA ALA A 97 13.58 7.81 -12.38
C ALA A 97 14.36 7.42 -13.65
N PRO A 98 15.53 6.75 -13.59
CA PRO A 98 16.31 6.46 -14.79
C PRO A 98 15.53 5.59 -15.79
N ASP A 99 14.78 4.61 -15.30
CA ASP A 99 13.96 3.75 -16.16
C ASP A 99 12.77 4.51 -16.75
N PHE A 100 12.12 5.38 -15.96
CA PHE A 100 11.07 6.24 -16.47
C PHE A 100 11.57 7.20 -17.57
N PHE A 101 12.69 7.90 -17.33
CA PHE A 101 13.28 8.79 -18.32
C PHE A 101 13.81 8.04 -19.55
N GLY A 102 14.30 6.81 -19.36
CA GLY A 102 14.68 5.90 -20.45
C GLY A 102 13.50 5.57 -21.36
N VAL A 103 12.36 5.17 -20.79
CA VAL A 103 11.13 4.91 -21.56
C VAL A 103 10.64 6.18 -22.24
N LEU A 104 10.63 7.31 -21.54
CA LEU A 104 10.17 8.59 -22.09
C LEU A 104 11.01 9.04 -23.28
N ARG A 105 12.33 8.89 -23.21
CA ARG A 105 13.24 9.25 -24.30
C ARG A 105 13.14 8.28 -25.49
N ASN A 106 13.00 6.98 -25.24
CA ASN A 106 13.06 5.96 -26.29
C ASN A 106 11.71 5.65 -26.95
N LYS A 107 10.60 5.83 -26.22
CA LYS A 107 9.24 5.46 -26.66
C LYS A 107 8.27 6.65 -26.72
N GLY A 108 8.72 7.83 -26.27
CA GLY A 108 7.92 9.04 -26.22
C GLY A 108 6.83 9.01 -25.15
N PHE A 109 6.09 10.11 -25.03
CA PHE A 109 5.08 10.29 -23.98
C PHE A 109 3.96 9.24 -24.01
N ARG A 110 3.54 8.81 -25.20
CA ARG A 110 2.52 7.77 -25.37
C ARG A 110 3.03 6.40 -24.89
N GLY A 111 4.28 6.07 -25.16
CA GLY A 111 4.90 4.83 -24.70
C GLY A 111 5.06 4.77 -23.18
N SER A 112 5.35 5.90 -22.52
CA SER A 112 5.45 5.96 -21.06
C SER A 112 4.14 5.71 -20.32
N TYR A 113 2.99 6.05 -20.93
CA TYR A 113 1.68 5.94 -20.29
C TYR A 113 0.91 4.68 -20.71
N CYS A 114 1.02 4.27 -21.97
CA CYS A 114 0.24 3.16 -22.52
C CYS A 114 0.87 1.79 -22.33
N ASP A 115 2.19 1.71 -22.12
CA ASP A 115 2.92 0.45 -22.05
C ASP A 115 3.66 0.29 -20.71
N THR A 116 3.53 -0.90 -20.12
CA THR A 116 4.22 -1.26 -18.87
C THR A 116 5.60 -1.86 -19.19
N TYR A 117 6.53 -1.05 -19.71
CA TYR A 117 7.88 -1.49 -20.09
C TYR A 117 8.75 -1.86 -18.88
N GLY A 118 8.58 -3.06 -18.33
CA GLY A 118 9.47 -3.58 -17.27
C GLY A 118 9.44 -2.82 -15.93
N MET A 119 8.56 -1.83 -15.78
CA MET A 119 8.38 -1.08 -14.52
C MET A 119 8.02 -1.99 -13.33
N THR A 120 7.47 -3.18 -13.59
CA THR A 120 7.13 -4.16 -12.54
C THR A 120 8.19 -5.24 -12.34
N THR A 121 9.33 -5.19 -13.03
CA THR A 121 10.36 -6.25 -13.02
C THR A 121 11.65 -5.77 -12.38
N GLY A 122 12.41 -6.70 -11.78
CA GLY A 122 13.69 -6.42 -11.14
C GLY A 122 13.60 -5.36 -10.03
N THR A 123 14.58 -4.46 -9.98
CA THR A 123 14.69 -3.40 -8.96
C THR A 123 13.47 -2.48 -8.92
N ASN A 124 12.89 -2.13 -10.06
CA ASN A 124 11.68 -1.30 -10.10
C ASN A 124 10.45 -2.02 -9.53
N GLY A 125 10.32 -3.31 -9.84
CA GLY A 125 9.27 -4.14 -9.25
C GLY A 125 9.33 -4.16 -7.73
N PHE A 126 10.55 -4.24 -7.17
CA PHE A 126 10.77 -4.18 -5.73
C PHE A 126 10.35 -2.83 -5.13
N TRP A 127 10.81 -1.71 -5.72
CA TRP A 127 10.43 -0.37 -5.25
C TRP A 127 8.93 -0.13 -5.36
N MET A 128 8.29 -0.63 -6.42
CA MET A 128 6.84 -0.59 -6.58
C MET A 128 6.13 -1.42 -5.51
N PHE A 129 6.64 -2.62 -5.18
CA PHE A 129 6.06 -3.46 -4.14
C PHE A 129 6.14 -2.79 -2.75
N ILE A 130 7.29 -2.25 -2.36
CA ILE A 130 7.40 -1.55 -1.08
C ILE A 130 6.60 -0.24 -1.09
N PHE A 131 6.46 0.44 -2.23
CA PHE A 131 5.59 1.61 -2.35
C PHE A 131 4.12 1.25 -2.10
N VAL A 132 3.64 0.09 -2.56
CA VAL A 132 2.29 -0.39 -2.20
C VAL A 132 2.20 -0.68 -0.70
N LEU A 133 3.23 -1.28 -0.10
CA LEU A 133 3.27 -1.50 1.35
C LEU A 133 3.28 -0.20 2.16
N SER A 134 3.93 0.87 1.65
CA SER A 134 3.95 2.16 2.35
C SER A 134 2.57 2.81 2.42
N LYS A 135 1.63 2.47 1.52
CA LYS A 135 0.22 2.92 1.62
C LYS A 135 -0.49 2.39 2.85
N LEU A 136 -0.15 1.19 3.31
CA LEU A 136 -0.62 0.70 4.61
C LEU A 136 -0.01 1.49 5.76
N ALA A 137 1.24 1.93 5.63
CA ALA A 137 1.92 2.72 6.64
C ALA A 137 1.33 4.14 6.75
N GLU A 138 0.90 4.76 5.64
CA GLU A 138 0.25 6.09 5.60
C GLU A 138 -1.02 6.18 6.47
N PHE A 139 -1.67 5.07 6.81
CA PHE A 139 -2.77 5.05 7.79
C PHE A 139 -2.37 5.63 9.16
N THR A 140 -1.08 5.55 9.48
CA THR A 140 -0.51 6.10 10.72
C THR A 140 -0.63 7.62 10.78
N ASP A 141 -0.62 8.32 9.64
CA ASP A 141 -0.77 9.78 9.57
C ASP A 141 -2.11 10.23 10.19
N THR A 142 -3.16 9.48 9.87
CA THR A 142 -4.50 9.77 10.36
C THR A 142 -4.63 9.49 11.86
N PHE A 143 -3.92 8.48 12.38
CA PHE A 143 -3.86 8.25 13.83
C PHE A 143 -3.22 9.43 14.57
N PHE A 144 -2.11 9.98 14.06
CA PHE A 144 -1.50 11.17 14.64
C PHE A 144 -2.42 12.40 14.61
N ILE A 145 -3.21 12.58 13.55
CA ILE A 145 -4.19 13.68 13.44
C ILE A 145 -5.29 13.56 14.50
N VAL A 146 -5.88 12.37 14.65
CA VAL A 146 -6.97 12.14 15.60
C VAL A 146 -6.48 12.29 17.05
N LEU A 147 -5.30 11.75 17.37
CA LEU A 147 -4.69 11.85 18.71
C LEU A 147 -4.32 13.29 19.09
N ARG A 148 -4.03 14.15 18.12
CA ARG A 148 -3.76 15.58 18.33
C ARG A 148 -5.02 16.45 18.33
N LYS A 149 -6.22 15.85 18.21
CA LYS A 149 -7.51 16.54 18.05
C LYS A 149 -7.51 17.57 16.89
N LYS A 150 -6.75 17.32 15.83
CA LYS A 150 -6.79 18.17 14.64
C LYS A 150 -8.03 17.83 13.80
N PRO A 151 -8.62 18.81 13.08
CA PRO A 151 -9.80 18.55 12.27
C PRO A 151 -9.47 17.55 11.18
N LEU A 152 -10.10 16.38 11.25
CA LEU A 152 -9.96 15.33 10.26
C LEU A 152 -10.80 15.69 9.03
N LEU A 153 -10.13 16.15 7.98
CA LEU A 153 -10.75 16.48 6.69
C LEU A 153 -11.34 15.22 6.05
N PHE A 154 -12.54 15.33 5.47
CA PHE A 154 -13.21 14.22 4.78
C PHE A 154 -12.32 13.61 3.70
N LEU A 155 -11.68 14.46 2.89
CA LEU A 155 -10.82 14.03 1.80
C LEU A 155 -9.63 13.18 2.27
N HIS A 156 -9.09 13.43 3.47
CA HIS A 156 -7.87 12.76 3.93
C HIS A 156 -8.11 11.26 4.18
N TRP A 157 -9.04 10.91 5.08
CA TRP A 157 -9.33 9.51 5.39
C TRP A 157 -9.99 8.78 4.20
N TYR A 158 -10.79 9.49 3.40
CA TYR A 158 -11.36 8.95 2.17
C TYR A 158 -10.27 8.62 1.14
N HIS A 159 -9.30 9.52 0.95
CA HIS A 159 -8.17 9.31 0.05
C HIS A 159 -7.35 8.09 0.46
N HIS A 160 -6.98 7.95 1.74
CA HIS A 160 -6.20 6.81 2.21
C HIS A 160 -6.89 5.45 1.97
N ILE A 161 -8.20 5.37 2.22
CA ILE A 161 -8.96 4.14 1.93
C ILE A 161 -9.01 3.88 0.42
N LEU A 162 -9.29 4.92 -0.38
CA LEU A 162 -9.46 4.80 -1.82
C LEU A 162 -8.15 4.38 -2.51
N THR A 163 -7.02 4.99 -2.16
CA THR A 163 -5.72 4.65 -2.77
C THR A 163 -5.36 3.19 -2.52
N LEU A 164 -5.46 2.74 -1.27
CA LEU A 164 -5.17 1.35 -0.92
C LEU A 164 -6.14 0.36 -1.59
N MET A 165 -7.41 0.70 -1.67
CA MET A 165 -8.42 -0.14 -2.33
C MET A 165 -8.21 -0.20 -3.85
N LEU A 166 -7.88 0.92 -4.49
CA LEU A 166 -7.52 0.95 -5.91
C LEU A 166 -6.27 0.13 -6.20
N ASP A 167 -5.24 0.24 -5.35
CA ASP A 167 -4.01 -0.53 -5.52
C ASP A 167 -4.31 -2.04 -5.41
N SER A 168 -5.12 -2.46 -4.44
CA SER A 168 -5.49 -3.88 -4.27
C SER A 168 -6.32 -4.47 -5.43
N THR A 169 -7.11 -3.64 -6.11
CA THR A 169 -8.00 -4.06 -7.21
C THR A 169 -7.30 -4.05 -8.56
N ARG A 170 -6.24 -3.24 -8.73
CA ARG A 170 -5.45 -3.16 -9.96
C ARG A 170 -4.44 -4.30 -10.14
N ILE A 171 -4.19 -5.10 -9.12
CA ILE A 171 -3.35 -6.30 -9.24
C ILE A 171 -4.08 -7.32 -10.13
N PRO A 172 -3.57 -7.66 -11.33
CA PRO A 172 -4.26 -8.53 -12.26
C PRO A 172 -4.50 -9.90 -11.62
N ARG A 173 -5.75 -10.36 -11.63
CA ARG A 173 -6.07 -11.74 -11.26
C ARG A 173 -5.55 -12.64 -12.36
N ARG A 174 -4.49 -13.41 -12.13
CA ARG A 174 -4.24 -14.55 -13.00
C ARG A 174 -5.05 -15.73 -12.47
N PRO A 175 -5.69 -16.52 -13.33
CA PRO A 175 -6.04 -17.87 -12.93
C PRO A 175 -4.73 -18.57 -12.56
N LEU A 176 -4.68 -19.18 -11.37
CA LEU A 176 -3.71 -20.22 -11.08
C LEU A 176 -3.78 -21.23 -12.22
N SER A 177 -2.84 -21.17 -13.16
CA SER A 177 -2.62 -22.27 -14.08
C SER A 177 -2.06 -23.41 -13.23
N THR A 178 -2.98 -24.27 -12.80
CA THR A 178 -2.82 -25.71 -12.64
C THR A 178 -1.41 -26.21 -12.90
N ASP A 179 -0.77 -26.69 -11.83
CA ASP A 179 0.13 -27.83 -11.93
C ASP A 179 -0.57 -28.94 -12.73
N THR A 180 -0.11 -29.17 -13.96
CA THR A 180 -0.14 -30.46 -14.67
C THR A 180 0.93 -30.43 -15.75
#